data_AF-A0A285CH08-F1
#
_entry.id   AF-A0A285CH08-F1
#
_cell.length_a   1.000
_cell.length_b   1.000
_cell.length_c   1.000
_cell.angle_alpha   90.00
_cell.angle_beta   90.00
_cell.angle_gamma   90.00
#
_symmetry.space_group_name_H-M   'P 1'
#
loop_
_entity.id
_entity.type
_entity.pdbx_description
1 polymer ?
#
loop_
_entity_poly.entity_id
_entity_poly.type
_entity_poly.pdbx_seq_one_letter_code
_entity_poly.pdbx_strand_id
1 'polypeptide(L)' 'MKELIGPCTVCGKDIYCLDGFLNGVIQDDGTVICFDCEGEEI' A
#
# COMPACT_ATOMS: atom_id res chain seq x y z
N MET A 1 -11.89 -6.72 -10.05
CA MET A 1 -10.72 -6.19 -10.77
C MET A 1 -9.56 -6.10 -9.79
N LYS A 2 -8.37 -6.55 -10.18
CA LYS A 2 -7.15 -6.51 -9.36
C LYS A 2 -6.10 -5.72 -10.13
N GLU A 3 -5.72 -4.58 -9.60
CA GLU A 3 -4.77 -3.67 -10.23
C GLU A 3 -3.55 -3.53 -9.31
N LEU A 4 -2.36 -3.77 -9.87
CA LEU A 4 -1.12 -3.54 -9.14
C LEU A 4 -0.87 -2.04 -9.05
N ILE A 5 -0.72 -1.53 -7.83
CA ILE A 5 -0.45 -0.11 -7.58
C ILE A 5 1.06 0.12 -7.45
N GLY A 6 1.74 -0.77 -6.74
CA GLY A 6 3.18 -0.72 -6.55
C GLY A 6 3.60 -1.48 -5.29
N PRO A 7 4.90 -1.59 -5.02
CA PRO A 7 5.41 -2.21 -3.82
C PRO A 7 5.25 -1.29 -2.60
N CYS A 8 4.98 -1.87 -1.44
CA CYS A 8 5.08 -1.21 -0.14
C CYS A 8 6.50 -0.69 0.06
N THR A 9 6.66 0.59 0.41
CA THR A 9 7.99 1.18 0.62
C THR A 9 8.71 0.66 1.86
N VAL A 10 7.99 0.05 2.81
CA VAL A 10 8.56 -0.50 4.05
C VAL A 10 9.01 -1.95 3.87
N CYS A 11 8.11 -2.83 3.41
CA CYS A 11 8.37 -4.29 3.35
C CYS A 11 8.55 -4.84 1.93
N GLY A 12 8.34 -4.02 0.88
CA GLY A 12 8.45 -4.44 -0.51
C GLY A 12 7.29 -5.32 -1.02
N LYS A 13 6.27 -5.61 -0.21
CA LYS A 13 5.09 -6.40 -0.62
C LYS A 13 4.31 -5.63 -1.70
N ASP A 14 3.90 -6.31 -2.76
CA ASP A 14 3.00 -5.74 -3.76
C ASP A 14 1.67 -5.30 -3.14
N ILE A 15 1.29 -4.05 -3.40
CA ILE A 15 0.01 -3.48 -3.02
C ILE A 15 -0.89 -3.43 -4.25
N TYR A 16 -2.12 -3.87 -4.03
CA TYR A 16 -3.13 -3.97 -5.08
C TYR A 16 -4.35 -3.12 -4.71
N CYS A 17 -4.98 -2.56 -5.72
CA CYS A 17 -6.37 -2.14 -5.66
C CYS A 17 -7.25 -3.33 -6.04
N LEU A 18 -8.13 -3.75 -5.14
CA LEU A 18 -9.10 -4.83 -5.35
C LEU A 18 -10.49 -4.23 -5.38
N ASP A 19 -11.16 -4.34 -6.53
CA ASP A 19 -12.55 -3.92 -6.71
C ASP A 19 -12.82 -2.46 -6.29
N GLY A 20 -11.85 -1.57 -6.53
CA GLY A 20 -11.93 -0.15 -6.19
C GLY A 20 -11.44 0.20 -4.78
N PHE A 21 -10.95 -0.78 -4.01
CA PHE A 21 -10.37 -0.59 -2.68
C PHE A 21 -8.87 -0.82 -2.69
N LEU A 22 -8.11 0.19 -2.27
CA LEU A 22 -6.66 0.08 -2.10
C LEU A 22 -6.33 -0.72 -0.83
N ASN A 23 -5.50 -1.76 -0.95
CA ASN A 23 -4.99 -2.52 0.20
C ASN A 23 -3.72 -1.89 0.80
N GLY A 24 -3.79 -0.59 1.07
CA GLY A 24 -2.70 0.21 1.61
C GLY A 24 -3.10 1.66 1.72
N VAL A 25 -2.15 2.49 2.13
CA VAL A 25 -2.30 3.93 2.30
C VAL A 25 -1.32 4.65 1.39
N ILE A 26 -1.82 5.69 0.70
CA ILE A 26 -0.99 6.60 -0.09
C ILE A 26 -0.48 7.68 0.85
N GLN A 27 0.84 7.84 0.89
CA GLN A 27 1.55 8.86 1.64
C GLN A 27 1.58 10.18 0.87
N ASP A 28 1.87 11.29 1.57
CA ASP A 28 1.92 12.63 0.97
C ASP A 28 2.96 12.76 -0.16
N ASP A 29 4.00 11.93 -0.16
CA ASP A 29 5.03 11.88 -1.21
C ASP A 29 4.63 11.03 -2.43
N GLY A 30 3.41 10.48 -2.44
CA GLY A 30 2.88 9.62 -3.49
C GLY A 30 3.35 8.16 -3.39
N THR A 31 4.11 7.80 -2.36
CA THR A 31 4.44 6.40 -2.08
C THR A 31 3.26 5.66 -1.44
N VAL A 32 3.33 4.34 -1.42
CA VAL A 32 2.28 3.49 -0.86
C VAL A 32 2.85 2.56 0.22
N ILE A 33 2.12 2.44 1.32
CA ILE A 33 2.47 1.55 2.45
C ILE A 33 1.32 0.57 2.67
N CYS A 34 1.62 -0.70 2.97
CA CYS A 34 0.58 -1.69 3.26
C CYS A 34 0.06 -1.53 4.68
N PHE A 35 -1.18 -1.94 4.95
CA PHE A 35 -1.80 -1.82 6.27
C PHE A 35 -0.99 -2.50 7.39
N ASP A 36 -0.29 -3.58 7.08
CA ASP A 36 0.61 -4.25 8.03
C ASP A 36 1.72 -3.32 8.55
N CYS A 37 2.19 -2.38 7.72
CA CYS A 37 3.28 -1.45 8.03
C CYS A 37 2.78 -0.07 8.48
N GLU A 38 1.50 0.26 8.21
CA GLU A 38 0.88 1.50 8.69
C GLU A 38 0.74 1.50 10.23
N GLY A 39 0.46 0.33 10.82
CA GLY A 39 0.25 0.16 12.26
C GLY A 39 1.52 0.10 13.11
N GLU A 40 2.71 0.17 12.51
CA GLU A 40 3.94 0.34 13.27
C GLU A 40 4.12 1.84 13.55
N GLU A 41 3.59 2.32 14.69
CA GLU A 41 4.05 3.60 15.29
C GLU A 41 5.57 3.48 15.52
N ILE A 42 6.34 4.06 14.61
CA ILE A 42 7.79 4.28 14.72
C ILE A 42 8.11 5.44 15.66
#